data_AF-A0A962X2T5-F1
#
_entry.id   AF-A0A962X2T5-F1
#
_cell.length_a   1.000
_cell.length_b   1.000
_cell.length_c   1.000
_cell.angle_alpha   90.00
_cell.angle_beta   90.00
_cell.angle_gamma   90.00
#
_symmetry.space_group_name_H-M   'P 1'
#
loop_
_entity.id
_entity.type
_entity.pdbx_description
1 polymer ?
#
loop_
_entity_poly.entity_id
_entity_poly.type
_entity_poly.pdbx_seq_one_letter_code
_entity_poly.pdbx_strand_id
1 'polypeptide(L)'
;MQTHNAVQLAERIWWVGCTLPQENLHANVYLIEQGDQSLLIDPGSRLTFAQTLRKIEQVIPFSAIRWFVCHHQEPSVTSSLALIDARVERNDARLVCHRLAADMIRHYDLALPFWLVEENQWQLGLGDRQLQFIFTPYAHFPGAFCTFDPVSGTLFSSDLFAGYPDGELLYASADENYFETIRTFHEHAFPSREILGQALSRIEHLPIDMIAPQHGHLLPGPLLAHTLRELKGVECGLYLMAERDGDIQRLSCLNALLKDITSTMVISRDFREIADRLLEILKRVMPAEALEFYVQLEDDTVLHLAPESRYRGVAASPPRQISKLFGMTRERWQERVERDQMPVTIKRAAVPDDRRFILLPLFRRDAEWMYGVAVISLLENIETDAHLRQMLEQISAALQVAVERETIYRSIELERQKFYERSIRDPLTGLFTRFYMEDTLRRLFEIHDRTGGTPVALAMLDVDHFKRINDQYGHVRGDEVLRRVAYVIQMDARAGDLPVRLGGEEFGLIVVGEPAMEIASIAERLRQKIAAARFSGTFSGLRITISIGTAQRQVGESIPGFIERADLALYRAKNQGRNRVCSADTNGAPGQWMLHFD
;
A
#
# COMPACT_ATOMS: atom_id res chain seq x y z
N MET A 1 45.13 8.06 -13.70
CA MET A 1 44.36 9.32 -13.66
C MET A 1 45.22 10.53 -14.07
N GLN A 2 46.45 10.32 -14.55
CA GLN A 2 47.38 11.39 -14.88
C GLN A 2 47.53 11.54 -16.41
N THR A 3 46.62 12.26 -17.06
CA THR A 3 46.89 12.77 -18.41
C THR A 3 47.71 14.05 -18.29
N HIS A 4 48.70 14.23 -19.16
CA HIS A 4 49.47 15.48 -19.23
C HIS A 4 48.69 16.60 -19.92
N ASN A 5 47.60 16.26 -20.61
CA ASN A 5 46.79 17.16 -21.41
C ASN A 5 45.44 17.43 -20.77
N ALA A 6 44.85 18.58 -21.07
CA ALA A 6 43.44 18.85 -20.84
C ALA A 6 42.56 17.81 -21.57
N VAL A 7 41.45 17.42 -20.94
CA VAL A 7 40.53 16.42 -21.51
C VAL A 7 39.18 17.08 -21.72
N GLN A 8 38.69 17.12 -22.96
CA GLN A 8 37.36 17.63 -23.25
C GLN A 8 36.31 16.63 -22.78
N LEU A 9 35.38 17.07 -21.92
CA LEU A 9 34.31 16.22 -21.38
C LEU A 9 33.01 16.38 -22.16
N ALA A 10 32.72 17.62 -22.57
CA ALA A 10 31.55 18.00 -23.37
C ALA A 10 31.89 19.26 -24.19
N GLU A 11 30.95 19.75 -24.99
CA GLU A 11 31.16 20.96 -25.78
C GLU A 11 31.59 22.14 -24.88
N ARG A 12 32.81 22.64 -25.10
CA ARG A 12 33.45 23.72 -24.32
C ARG A 12 33.67 23.43 -22.83
N ILE A 13 33.54 22.18 -22.38
CA ILE A 13 33.83 21.76 -21.00
C ILE A 13 35.06 20.87 -20.97
N TRP A 14 36.01 21.24 -20.11
CA TRP A 14 37.31 20.62 -20.05
C TRP A 14 37.66 20.23 -18.62
N TRP A 15 38.16 19.01 -18.42
CA TRP A 15 38.88 18.63 -17.22
C TRP A 15 40.34 19.08 -17.33
N VAL A 16 40.74 19.94 -16.40
CA VAL A 16 42.10 20.51 -16.31
C VAL A 16 42.76 20.18 -14.96
N GLY A 17 42.16 19.28 -14.18
CA GLY A 17 42.70 18.81 -12.90
C GLY A 17 43.95 17.94 -13.03
N CYS A 18 44.50 17.53 -11.89
CA CYS A 18 45.64 16.63 -11.83
C CYS A 18 45.56 15.70 -10.63
N THR A 19 46.22 14.55 -10.75
CA THR A 19 46.38 13.58 -9.67
C THR A 19 47.81 13.53 -9.16
N LEU A 20 47.94 13.52 -7.83
CA LEU A 20 49.21 13.37 -7.13
C LEU A 20 49.32 11.93 -6.60
N PRO A 21 50.43 11.21 -6.84
CA PRO A 21 50.58 9.81 -6.43
C PRO A 21 50.48 9.53 -4.92
N GLN A 22 50.57 10.57 -4.08
CA GLN A 22 50.57 10.45 -2.61
C GLN A 22 49.25 10.94 -1.97
N GLU A 23 48.27 11.38 -2.76
CA GLU A 23 46.98 11.84 -2.25
C GLU A 23 45.90 10.80 -2.51
N ASN A 24 45.23 10.36 -1.45
CA ASN A 24 44.09 9.43 -1.55
C ASN A 24 42.80 10.13 -2.04
N LEU A 25 42.77 11.47 -2.03
CA LEU A 25 41.62 12.27 -2.41
C LEU A 25 42.05 13.29 -3.48
N HIS A 26 41.80 12.94 -4.74
CA HIS A 26 42.21 13.76 -5.89
C HIS A 26 41.23 14.90 -6.16
N ALA A 27 41.73 16.13 -6.33
CA ALA A 27 40.90 17.28 -6.70
C ALA A 27 40.82 17.46 -8.23
N ASN A 28 39.62 17.28 -8.77
CA ASN A 28 39.25 17.63 -10.13
C ASN A 28 39.04 19.14 -10.25
N VAL A 29 39.52 19.70 -11.36
CA VAL A 29 39.34 21.12 -11.71
C VAL A 29 38.76 21.17 -13.11
N TYR A 30 37.75 22.01 -13.31
CA TYR A 30 37.04 22.10 -14.58
C TYR A 30 37.11 23.50 -15.18
N LEU A 31 37.23 23.57 -16.49
CA LEU A 31 37.27 24.80 -17.26
C LEU A 31 36.08 24.82 -18.23
N ILE A 32 35.29 25.90 -18.20
CA ILE A 32 34.31 26.20 -19.24
C ILE A 32 34.89 27.28 -20.14
N GLU A 33 35.10 26.93 -21.40
CA GLU A 33 35.63 27.80 -22.44
C GLU A 33 34.52 28.68 -23.02
N GLN A 34 34.62 29.98 -22.84
CA GLN A 34 33.56 30.93 -23.23
C GLN A 34 34.16 32.28 -23.65
N GLY A 35 35.18 32.24 -24.50
CA GLY A 35 35.91 33.45 -24.90
C GLY A 35 36.47 34.20 -23.70
N ASP A 36 36.24 35.51 -23.62
CA ASP A 36 36.67 36.35 -22.50
C ASP A 36 35.75 36.27 -21.26
N GLN A 37 34.75 35.38 -21.29
CA GLN A 37 33.88 35.04 -20.17
C GLN A 37 34.13 33.62 -19.64
N SER A 38 35.25 33.01 -20.01
CA SER A 38 35.62 31.67 -19.55
C SER A 38 35.70 31.61 -18.02
N LEU A 39 35.50 30.42 -17.46
CA LEU A 39 35.51 30.23 -16.02
C LEU A 39 36.16 28.94 -15.57
N LEU A 40 36.74 29.00 -14.38
CA LEU A 40 37.35 27.87 -13.70
C LEU A 40 36.48 27.46 -12.51
N ILE A 41 36.10 26.19 -12.45
CA ILE A 41 35.30 25.60 -11.37
C ILE A 41 36.22 24.81 -10.45
N ASP A 42 36.08 25.09 -9.16
CA ASP A 42 36.89 24.57 -8.05
C ASP A 42 38.39 24.61 -8.39
N PRO A 43 39.00 25.82 -8.40
CA PRO A 43 40.33 26.07 -8.96
C PRO A 43 41.46 25.20 -8.43
N GLY A 44 41.25 24.60 -7.26
CA GLY A 44 42.02 23.46 -6.80
C GLY A 44 43.08 23.83 -5.79
N SER A 45 43.96 22.86 -5.52
CA SER A 45 45.03 22.98 -4.54
C SER A 45 46.23 23.77 -5.06
N ARG A 46 46.92 24.49 -4.16
CA ARG A 46 48.24 25.07 -4.43
C ARG A 46 49.25 24.02 -4.93
N LEU A 47 49.11 22.77 -4.49
CA LEU A 47 49.99 21.66 -4.83
C LEU A 47 49.91 21.28 -6.32
N THR A 48 48.72 21.36 -6.91
CA THR A 48 48.45 20.93 -8.29
C THR A 48 48.37 22.09 -9.28
N PHE A 49 48.27 23.34 -8.81
CA PHE A 49 48.00 24.50 -9.64
C PHE A 49 48.97 24.69 -10.82
N ALA A 50 50.26 24.38 -10.67
CA ALA A 50 51.23 24.51 -11.77
C ALA A 50 50.92 23.55 -12.94
N GLN A 51 50.36 22.37 -12.67
CA GLN A 51 49.89 21.44 -13.70
C GLN A 51 48.54 21.88 -14.26
N THR A 52 47.62 22.31 -13.40
CA THR A 52 46.31 22.86 -13.80
C THR A 52 46.47 24.04 -14.75
N LEU A 53 47.36 24.99 -14.43
CA LEU A 53 47.65 26.15 -15.27
C LEU A 53 48.17 25.74 -16.66
N ARG A 54 49.10 24.78 -16.73
CA ARG A 54 49.59 24.26 -18.01
C ARG A 54 48.46 23.65 -18.86
N LYS A 55 47.51 22.95 -18.23
CA LYS A 55 46.35 22.38 -18.94
C LYS A 55 45.35 23.46 -19.37
N ILE A 56 45.13 24.49 -18.55
CA ILE A 56 44.33 25.65 -18.95
C ILE A 56 44.93 26.31 -20.19
N GLU A 57 46.25 26.57 -20.19
CA GLU A 57 46.96 27.22 -21.30
C GLU A 57 47.01 26.39 -22.60
N GLN A 58 46.72 25.08 -22.54
CA GLN A 58 46.52 24.26 -23.74
C GLN A 58 45.17 24.53 -24.42
N VAL A 59 44.18 25.03 -23.68
CA VAL A 59 42.83 25.29 -24.18
C VAL A 59 42.63 26.77 -24.49
N ILE A 60 42.92 27.65 -23.51
CA ILE A 60 42.77 29.11 -23.63
C ILE A 60 43.91 29.84 -22.90
N PRO A 61 44.24 31.08 -23.28
CA PRO A 61 45.11 31.90 -22.44
C PRO A 61 44.47 32.13 -21.07
N PHE A 62 45.25 32.03 -19.98
CA PHE A 62 44.74 32.23 -18.60
C PHE A 62 44.02 33.57 -18.42
N SER A 63 44.47 34.61 -19.14
CA SER A 63 43.85 35.94 -19.16
C SER A 63 42.42 35.98 -19.75
N ALA A 64 41.95 34.91 -20.38
CA ALA A 64 40.56 34.78 -20.82
C ALA A 64 39.60 34.33 -19.70
N ILE A 65 40.12 33.85 -18.57
CA ILE A 65 39.29 33.44 -17.43
C ILE A 65 38.83 34.68 -16.66
N ARG A 66 37.52 34.86 -16.62
CA ARG A 66 36.86 35.94 -15.89
C ARG A 66 36.29 35.47 -14.55
N TRP A 67 35.75 34.26 -14.49
CA TRP A 67 35.06 33.77 -13.30
C TRP A 67 35.81 32.61 -12.65
N PHE A 68 35.96 32.66 -11.34
CA PHE A 68 36.55 31.59 -10.54
C PHE A 68 35.48 31.11 -9.56
N VAL A 69 34.87 29.95 -9.81
CA VAL A 69 33.77 29.41 -9.00
C VAL A 69 34.35 28.51 -7.91
N CYS A 70 34.11 28.87 -6.65
CA CYS A 70 34.42 28.03 -5.50
C CYS A 70 33.11 27.57 -4.87
N HIS A 71 32.81 26.28 -4.96
CA HIS A 71 31.58 25.71 -4.41
C HIS A 71 31.54 25.76 -2.87
N HIS A 72 32.70 25.74 -2.22
CA HIS A 72 32.87 25.85 -0.76
C HIS A 72 34.29 26.35 -0.43
N GLN A 73 34.61 26.45 0.86
CA GLN A 73 35.84 27.07 1.38
C GLN A 73 37.01 26.11 1.62
N GLU A 74 36.91 24.83 1.23
CA GLU A 74 37.96 23.85 1.57
C GLU A 74 39.30 24.18 0.88
N PRO A 75 40.46 23.90 1.52
CA PRO A 75 41.76 24.12 0.89
C PRO A 75 41.99 23.35 -0.42
N SER A 76 41.34 22.20 -0.60
CA SER A 76 41.34 21.43 -1.86
C SER A 76 40.78 22.24 -3.04
N VAL A 77 39.90 23.21 -2.76
CA VAL A 77 39.27 24.12 -3.72
C VAL A 77 39.96 25.49 -3.76
N THR A 78 40.35 26.02 -2.59
CA THR A 78 40.67 27.45 -2.42
C THR A 78 42.15 27.76 -2.27
N SER A 79 43.01 26.79 -1.96
CA SER A 79 44.41 27.10 -1.61
C SER A 79 45.25 27.61 -2.79
N SER A 80 44.83 27.39 -4.03
CA SER A 80 45.45 27.97 -5.23
C SER A 80 45.08 29.44 -5.47
N LEU A 81 44.07 29.99 -4.78
CA LEU A 81 43.54 31.32 -5.08
C LEU A 81 44.57 32.44 -4.97
N ALA A 82 45.52 32.38 -4.02
CA ALA A 82 46.59 33.38 -3.94
C ALA A 82 47.53 33.35 -5.16
N LEU A 83 47.73 32.19 -5.79
CA LEU A 83 48.54 32.06 -7.01
C LEU A 83 47.78 32.52 -8.26
N ILE A 84 46.45 32.37 -8.23
CA ILE A 84 45.52 32.84 -9.25
C ILE A 84 45.45 34.37 -9.20
N ASP A 85 45.18 34.94 -8.02
CA ASP A 85 45.08 36.38 -7.78
C ASP A 85 46.32 37.13 -8.27
N ALA A 86 47.51 36.61 -7.97
CA ALA A 86 48.78 37.16 -8.45
C ALA A 86 48.98 37.11 -9.98
N ARG A 87 48.16 36.34 -10.71
CA ARG A 87 48.20 36.20 -12.18
C ARG A 87 47.02 36.88 -12.88
N VAL A 88 45.98 37.26 -12.15
CA VAL A 88 44.82 37.91 -12.74
C VAL A 88 45.19 39.35 -13.07
N GLU A 89 45.28 39.65 -14.36
CA GLU A 89 45.58 41.01 -14.86
C GLU A 89 44.30 41.82 -15.14
N ARG A 90 43.13 41.21 -14.94
CA ARG A 90 41.82 41.76 -15.35
C ARG A 90 41.02 42.29 -14.18
N ASN A 91 40.56 43.54 -14.31
CA ASN A 91 39.76 44.22 -13.28
C ASN A 91 38.30 43.72 -13.19
N ASP A 92 37.82 43.05 -14.24
CA ASP A 92 36.46 42.49 -14.33
C ASP A 92 36.38 41.02 -13.89
N ALA A 93 37.49 40.43 -13.47
CA ALA A 93 37.53 39.08 -12.92
C ALA A 93 36.87 39.00 -11.54
N ARG A 94 36.18 37.90 -11.25
CA ARG A 94 35.39 37.72 -10.03
C ARG A 94 35.55 36.34 -9.43
N LEU A 95 35.58 36.30 -8.11
CA LEU A 95 35.52 35.06 -7.34
C LEU A 95 34.06 34.77 -6.95
N VAL A 96 33.48 33.74 -7.55
CA VAL A 96 32.09 33.33 -7.37
C VAL A 96 31.99 32.33 -6.22
N CYS A 97 31.26 32.66 -5.17
CA CYS A 97 31.01 31.76 -4.04
C CYS A 97 29.76 32.19 -3.25
N HIS A 98 29.37 31.40 -2.26
CA HIS A 98 28.36 31.79 -1.27
C HIS A 98 28.97 32.70 -0.18
N ARG A 99 28.20 33.61 0.43
CA ARG A 99 28.70 34.51 1.50
C ARG A 99 29.39 33.80 2.65
N LEU A 100 28.86 32.67 3.10
CA LEU A 100 29.50 31.89 4.18
C LEU A 100 30.89 31.36 3.79
N ALA A 101 31.09 31.04 2.51
CA ALA A 101 32.42 30.68 2.01
C ALA A 101 33.31 31.92 1.85
N ALA A 102 32.75 33.04 1.36
CA ALA A 102 33.47 34.31 1.22
C ALA A 102 34.05 34.79 2.56
N ASP A 103 33.30 34.63 3.65
CA ASP A 103 33.76 35.01 4.99
C ASP A 103 35.02 34.26 5.44
N MET A 104 35.19 33.02 4.97
CA MET A 104 36.40 32.24 5.22
C MET A 104 37.50 32.55 4.21
N ILE A 105 37.15 32.66 2.92
CA ILE A 105 38.11 32.88 1.83
C ILE A 105 38.77 34.26 1.93
N ARG A 106 38.11 35.26 2.49
CA ARG A 106 38.69 36.62 2.65
C ARG A 106 40.01 36.63 3.44
N HIS A 107 40.26 35.60 4.25
CA HIS A 107 41.51 35.47 5.01
C HIS A 107 42.73 35.15 4.14
N TYR A 108 42.54 34.85 2.85
CA TYR A 108 43.64 34.79 1.88
C TYR A 108 44.12 36.18 1.42
N ASP A 109 43.43 37.26 1.80
CA ASP A 109 43.79 38.66 1.46
C ASP A 109 43.94 38.90 -0.05
N LEU A 110 42.96 38.39 -0.82
CA LEU A 110 42.94 38.46 -2.29
C LEU A 110 42.50 39.84 -2.78
N ALA A 111 43.08 40.30 -3.90
CA ALA A 111 42.61 41.49 -4.61
C ALA A 111 41.32 41.23 -5.40
N LEU A 112 41.08 39.98 -5.82
CA LEU A 112 39.89 39.52 -6.52
C LEU A 112 38.60 39.81 -5.74
N PRO A 113 37.66 40.60 -6.29
CA PRO A 113 36.41 40.89 -5.62
C PRO A 113 35.44 39.70 -5.70
N PHE A 114 34.71 39.50 -4.60
CA PHE A 114 33.69 38.46 -4.48
C PHE A 114 32.45 38.79 -5.32
N TRP A 115 31.85 37.74 -5.88
CA TRP A 115 30.55 37.74 -6.51
C TRP A 115 29.70 36.66 -5.82
N LEU A 116 28.65 37.09 -5.12
CA LEU A 116 27.91 36.23 -4.20
C LEU A 116 26.71 35.60 -4.90
N VAL A 117 26.65 34.26 -4.94
CA VAL A 117 25.63 33.51 -5.70
C VAL A 117 24.21 33.84 -5.24
N GLU A 118 23.99 34.05 -3.95
CA GLU A 118 22.68 34.32 -3.36
C GLU A 118 22.17 35.74 -3.64
N GLU A 119 23.05 36.69 -3.95
CA GLU A 119 22.69 38.06 -4.33
C GLU A 119 22.34 38.17 -5.83
N ASN A 120 22.64 37.12 -6.60
CA ASN A 120 22.52 37.09 -8.05
C ASN A 120 21.54 36.00 -8.53
N GLN A 121 20.49 35.77 -7.75
CA GLN A 121 19.40 34.83 -8.09
C GLN A 121 19.89 33.41 -8.42
N TRP A 122 21.05 33.00 -7.90
CA TRP A 122 21.64 31.69 -8.14
C TRP A 122 21.89 31.37 -9.62
N GLN A 123 22.21 32.38 -10.44
CA GLN A 123 22.45 32.19 -11.87
C GLN A 123 23.60 33.06 -12.39
N LEU A 124 24.38 32.54 -13.34
CA LEU A 124 25.46 33.28 -13.99
C LEU A 124 25.32 33.18 -15.52
N GLY A 125 25.09 34.33 -16.16
CA GLY A 125 25.05 34.43 -17.62
C GLY A 125 26.45 34.61 -18.23
N LEU A 126 26.74 33.85 -19.29
CA LEU A 126 28.02 33.84 -20.00
C LEU A 126 27.86 34.04 -21.52
N GLY A 127 26.84 34.81 -21.92
CA GLY A 127 26.46 34.98 -23.32
C GLY A 127 25.43 33.95 -23.76
N ASP A 128 25.84 32.92 -24.51
CA ASP A 128 24.96 31.84 -24.99
C ASP A 128 24.72 30.73 -23.95
N ARG A 129 25.37 30.81 -22.78
CA ARG A 129 25.19 29.89 -21.65
C ARG A 129 24.66 30.62 -20.43
N GLN A 130 23.84 29.92 -19.65
CA GLN A 130 23.33 30.41 -18.38
C GLN A 130 23.47 29.29 -17.34
N LEU A 131 24.45 29.44 -16.46
CA LEU A 131 24.70 28.50 -15.38
C LEU A 131 23.69 28.68 -14.26
N GLN A 132 23.30 27.57 -13.65
CA GLN A 132 22.40 27.52 -12.51
C GLN A 132 23.17 27.02 -11.28
N PHE A 133 23.09 27.75 -10.17
CA PHE A 133 23.68 27.35 -8.90
C PHE A 133 22.62 26.69 -8.02
N ILE A 134 22.88 25.47 -7.55
CA ILE A 134 21.95 24.72 -6.71
C ILE A 134 22.47 24.72 -5.29
N PHE A 135 21.77 25.40 -4.39
CA PHE A 135 22.18 25.47 -2.99
C PHE A 135 22.03 24.11 -2.29
N THR A 136 23.12 23.59 -1.75
CA THR A 136 23.21 22.30 -1.05
C THR A 136 23.84 22.52 0.33
N PRO A 137 23.14 23.25 1.23
CA PRO A 137 23.70 23.61 2.52
C PRO A 137 24.02 22.38 3.36
N TYR A 138 25.16 22.44 4.05
CA TYR A 138 25.68 21.38 4.92
C TYR A 138 26.02 20.08 4.17
N ALA A 139 26.19 20.13 2.84
CA ALA A 139 26.59 19.01 1.99
C ALA A 139 27.96 19.27 1.34
N HIS A 140 29.07 19.28 2.09
CA HIS A 140 29.15 19.12 3.56
C HIS A 140 29.37 20.44 4.33
N PHE A 141 29.52 21.58 3.63
CA PHE A 141 29.67 22.91 4.25
C PHE A 141 28.37 23.72 4.26
N PRO A 142 28.14 24.61 5.25
CA PRO A 142 26.91 25.41 5.35
C PRO A 142 26.59 26.24 4.11
N GLY A 143 27.63 26.72 3.42
CA GLY A 143 27.53 27.51 2.19
C GLY A 143 27.74 26.74 0.89
N ALA A 144 27.76 25.40 0.93
CA ALA A 144 28.03 24.59 -0.25
C ALA A 144 26.91 24.70 -1.30
N PHE A 145 27.29 24.64 -2.57
CA PHE A 145 26.38 24.61 -3.71
C PHE A 145 26.98 23.79 -4.86
N CYS A 146 26.16 23.45 -5.85
CA CYS A 146 26.59 22.83 -7.11
C CYS A 146 26.37 23.82 -8.28
N THR A 147 27.04 23.59 -9.40
CA THR A 147 26.82 24.35 -10.65
C THR A 147 26.28 23.41 -11.73
N PHE A 148 25.12 23.72 -12.29
CA PHE A 148 24.55 23.01 -13.43
C PHE A 148 24.67 23.86 -14.70
N ASP A 149 25.18 23.26 -15.77
CA ASP A 149 25.19 23.84 -17.11
C ASP A 149 24.13 23.18 -18.00
N PRO A 150 22.99 23.85 -18.25
CA PRO A 150 21.92 23.29 -19.07
C PRO A 150 22.30 23.04 -20.52
N VAL A 151 23.35 23.71 -21.05
CA VAL A 151 23.75 23.56 -22.45
C VAL A 151 24.45 22.22 -22.70
N SER A 152 25.25 21.76 -21.74
CA SER A 152 25.98 20.49 -21.83
C SER A 152 25.33 19.34 -21.06
N GLY A 153 24.34 19.62 -20.21
CA GLY A 153 23.79 18.64 -19.26
C GLY A 153 24.76 18.27 -18.13
N THR A 154 25.85 19.03 -17.93
CA THR A 154 26.86 18.71 -16.91
C THR A 154 26.51 19.34 -15.57
N LEU A 155 26.48 18.52 -14.51
CA LEU A 155 26.42 18.98 -13.12
C LEU A 155 27.81 18.91 -12.50
N PHE A 156 28.39 20.07 -12.20
CA PHE A 156 29.57 20.19 -11.34
C PHE A 156 29.11 20.10 -9.89
N SER A 157 29.23 18.92 -9.31
CA SER A 157 28.57 18.58 -8.05
C SER A 157 29.39 18.90 -6.80
N SER A 158 30.60 19.44 -6.96
CA SER A 158 31.56 19.56 -5.86
C SER A 158 31.68 18.20 -5.13
N ASP A 159 31.60 18.18 -3.81
CA ASP A 159 31.73 16.96 -2.99
C ASP A 159 30.48 16.08 -2.93
N LEU A 160 29.35 16.50 -3.53
CA LEU A 160 28.08 15.78 -3.43
C LEU A 160 28.09 14.37 -4.05
N PHE A 161 29.05 14.10 -4.93
CA PHE A 161 29.31 12.77 -5.52
C PHE A 161 30.78 12.40 -5.41
N ALA A 162 31.47 12.96 -4.41
CA ALA A 162 32.85 12.64 -4.14
C ALA A 162 33.02 11.18 -3.73
N GLY A 163 34.18 10.62 -4.10
CA GLY A 163 34.59 9.27 -3.71
C GLY A 163 36.10 9.18 -3.66
N TYR A 164 36.59 8.12 -3.01
CA TYR A 164 38.02 7.77 -2.99
C TYR A 164 38.35 6.88 -4.19
N PRO A 165 38.90 7.42 -5.29
CA PRO A 165 39.01 6.66 -6.53
C PRO A 165 39.96 5.46 -6.39
N ASP A 166 39.49 4.28 -6.76
CA ASP A 166 40.30 3.06 -6.85
C ASP A 166 40.85 2.89 -8.27
N GLY A 167 42.04 3.45 -8.51
CA GLY A 167 42.80 3.28 -9.74
C GLY A 167 42.82 4.49 -10.67
N GLU A 168 43.14 4.26 -11.94
CA GLU A 168 43.59 5.32 -12.84
C GLU A 168 42.52 5.92 -13.77
N LEU A 169 41.29 5.42 -13.75
CA LEU A 169 40.24 5.86 -14.66
C LEU A 169 39.66 7.22 -14.26
N LEU A 170 39.38 8.08 -15.24
CA LEU A 170 38.71 9.37 -15.01
C LEU A 170 37.19 9.21 -14.86
N TYR A 171 36.61 8.21 -15.54
CA TYR A 171 35.18 7.92 -15.51
C TYR A 171 34.89 6.72 -14.60
N ALA A 172 33.71 6.75 -13.97
CA ALA A 172 33.19 5.66 -13.18
C ALA A 172 32.96 4.42 -14.05
N SER A 173 33.37 3.26 -13.55
CA SER A 173 33.02 1.96 -14.10
C SER A 173 31.63 1.53 -13.62
N ALA A 174 30.96 0.68 -14.41
CA ALA A 174 29.63 0.17 -14.09
C ALA A 174 29.65 -1.01 -13.09
N ASP A 175 30.75 -1.24 -12.38
CA ASP A 175 30.92 -2.33 -11.42
C ASP A 175 30.56 -1.90 -9.99
N GLU A 176 30.21 -2.87 -9.14
CA GLU A 176 29.81 -2.63 -7.73
C GLU A 176 30.90 -1.90 -6.92
N ASN A 177 32.18 -2.04 -7.31
CA ASN A 177 33.31 -1.41 -6.65
C ASN A 177 33.24 0.13 -6.68
N TYR A 178 32.67 0.75 -7.72
CA TYR A 178 32.58 2.20 -7.79
C TYR A 178 31.70 2.78 -6.67
N PHE A 179 30.57 2.15 -6.35
CA PHE A 179 29.68 2.70 -5.32
C PHE A 179 30.34 2.68 -3.94
N GLU A 180 31.13 1.65 -3.62
CA GLU A 180 31.88 1.56 -2.37
C GLU A 180 32.83 2.78 -2.19
N THR A 181 33.49 3.22 -3.26
CA THR A 181 34.38 4.40 -3.20
C THR A 181 33.65 5.69 -2.80
N ILE A 182 32.42 5.85 -3.27
CA ILE A 182 31.56 6.97 -2.91
C ILE A 182 31.03 6.80 -1.49
N ARG A 183 30.56 5.59 -1.15
CA ARG A 183 29.97 5.29 0.16
C ARG A 183 30.91 5.65 1.29
N THR A 184 32.17 5.21 1.22
CA THR A 184 33.18 5.50 2.25
C THR A 184 33.46 6.99 2.41
N PHE A 185 33.45 7.77 1.31
CA PHE A 185 33.54 9.22 1.41
C PHE A 185 32.33 9.80 2.14
N HIS A 186 31.13 9.36 1.75
CA HIS A 186 29.88 9.92 2.25
C HIS A 186 29.62 9.63 3.71
N GLU A 187 29.95 8.41 4.17
CA GLU A 187 29.90 7.96 5.56
C GLU A 187 30.58 8.98 6.50
N HIS A 188 31.74 9.50 6.10
CA HIS A 188 32.57 10.36 6.95
C HIS A 188 32.43 11.86 6.68
N ALA A 189 32.25 12.27 5.42
CA ALA A 189 32.26 13.68 5.06
C ALA A 189 30.94 14.39 5.37
N PHE A 190 29.81 13.67 5.34
CA PHE A 190 28.48 14.28 5.46
C PHE A 190 27.93 14.19 6.89
N PRO A 191 27.25 15.23 7.38
CA PRO A 191 26.81 15.30 8.76
C PRO A 191 25.64 14.39 9.11
N SER A 192 24.74 14.10 8.16
CA SER A 192 23.61 13.19 8.37
C SER A 192 22.99 12.73 7.05
N ARG A 193 22.32 11.57 7.08
CA ARG A 193 21.57 11.05 5.93
C ARG A 193 20.47 12.01 5.47
N GLU A 194 19.82 12.72 6.39
CA GLU A 194 18.74 13.66 6.06
C GLU A 194 19.27 14.87 5.28
N ILE A 195 20.41 15.42 5.68
CA ILE A 195 21.05 16.54 4.98
C ILE A 195 21.49 16.11 3.58
N LEU A 196 22.14 14.94 3.48
CA LEU A 196 22.54 14.36 2.19
C LEU A 196 21.32 14.11 1.29
N GLY A 197 20.28 13.45 1.80
CA GLY A 197 19.06 13.16 1.06
C GLY A 197 18.34 14.43 0.58
N GLN A 198 18.33 15.49 1.39
CA GLN A 198 17.77 16.77 1.00
C GLN A 198 18.58 17.45 -0.12
N ALA A 199 19.91 17.41 -0.05
CA ALA A 199 20.78 17.93 -1.10
C ALA A 199 20.60 17.18 -2.43
N LEU A 200 20.59 15.84 -2.40
CA LEU A 200 20.39 15.00 -3.58
C LEU A 200 19.00 15.21 -4.22
N SER A 201 17.96 15.43 -3.42
CA SER A 201 16.60 15.69 -3.94
C SER A 201 16.50 17.02 -4.71
N ARG A 202 17.41 17.98 -4.45
CA ARG A 202 17.45 19.27 -5.17
C ARG A 202 18.01 19.17 -6.58
N ILE A 203 18.73 18.10 -6.91
CA ILE A 203 19.34 17.92 -8.23
C ILE A 203 18.69 16.79 -9.05
N GLU A 204 17.92 15.91 -8.41
CA GLU A 204 17.32 14.72 -9.02
C GLU A 204 16.39 15.02 -10.21
N HIS A 205 15.79 16.22 -10.25
CA HIS A 205 14.88 16.64 -11.32
C HIS A 205 15.57 17.33 -12.50
N LEU A 206 16.88 17.58 -12.39
CA LEU A 206 17.64 18.25 -13.44
C LEU A 206 17.94 17.27 -14.59
N PRO A 207 17.96 17.73 -15.86
CA PRO A 207 18.32 16.90 -17.00
C PRO A 207 19.85 16.73 -17.06
N ILE A 208 20.39 15.85 -16.21
CA ILE A 208 21.83 15.64 -16.05
C ILE A 208 22.30 14.51 -16.97
N ASP A 209 23.23 14.83 -17.87
CA ASP A 209 23.91 13.87 -18.75
C ASP A 209 25.23 13.36 -18.14
N MET A 210 25.87 14.17 -17.29
CA MET A 210 27.11 13.82 -16.60
C MET A 210 27.22 14.54 -15.26
N ILE A 211 27.69 13.85 -14.22
CA ILE A 211 28.14 14.47 -12.97
C ILE A 211 29.66 14.55 -12.97
N ALA A 212 30.15 15.75 -12.68
CA ALA A 212 31.55 16.11 -12.57
C ALA A 212 31.86 16.50 -11.12
N PRO A 213 32.23 15.54 -10.25
CA PRO A 213 32.51 15.82 -8.86
C PRO A 213 33.88 16.47 -8.67
N GLN A 214 34.06 17.22 -7.59
CA GLN A 214 35.36 17.80 -7.26
C GLN A 214 36.35 16.71 -6.79
N HIS A 215 35.87 15.61 -6.19
CA HIS A 215 36.69 14.43 -5.90
C HIS A 215 36.17 13.16 -6.58
N GLY A 216 37.07 12.24 -6.93
CA GLY A 216 36.71 10.93 -7.50
C GLY A 216 36.47 10.93 -9.01
N HIS A 217 35.60 10.02 -9.47
CA HIS A 217 35.37 9.76 -10.89
C HIS A 217 34.18 10.53 -11.46
N LEU A 218 34.27 10.92 -12.73
CA LEU A 218 33.13 11.43 -13.50
C LEU A 218 32.05 10.36 -13.63
N LEU A 219 30.80 10.71 -13.36
CA LEU A 219 29.68 9.77 -13.39
C LEU A 219 28.81 10.01 -14.64
N PRO A 220 28.76 9.06 -15.59
CA PRO A 220 27.90 9.15 -16.76
C PRO A 220 26.41 9.03 -16.39
N GLY A 221 25.54 9.73 -17.12
CA GLY A 221 24.09 9.74 -16.93
C GLY A 221 23.42 8.36 -16.75
N PRO A 222 23.81 7.29 -17.49
CA PRO A 222 23.22 5.96 -17.30
C PRO A 222 23.37 5.37 -15.89
N LEU A 223 24.38 5.77 -15.13
CA LEU A 223 24.62 5.28 -13.76
C LEU A 223 23.93 6.15 -12.70
N LEU A 224 23.54 7.38 -13.05
CA LEU A 224 23.03 8.38 -12.11
C LEU A 224 21.84 7.90 -11.28
N ALA A 225 20.83 7.30 -11.93
CA ALA A 225 19.61 6.87 -11.24
C ALA A 225 19.87 5.77 -10.21
N HIS A 226 20.85 4.90 -10.45
CA HIS A 226 21.25 3.90 -9.47
C HIS A 226 22.03 4.55 -8.32
N THR A 227 23.07 5.34 -8.63
CA THR A 227 23.90 6.01 -7.63
C THR A 227 23.09 6.92 -6.71
N LEU A 228 22.11 7.68 -7.23
CA LEU A 228 21.21 8.51 -6.42
C LEU A 228 20.38 7.70 -5.42
N ARG A 229 19.86 6.54 -5.83
CA ARG A 229 19.06 5.68 -4.95
C ARG A 229 19.90 5.12 -3.82
N GLU A 230 21.09 4.63 -4.14
CA GLU A 230 22.01 4.07 -3.15
C GLU A 230 22.53 5.16 -2.19
N LEU A 231 22.96 6.32 -2.70
CA LEU A 231 23.45 7.44 -1.88
C LEU A 231 22.40 7.96 -0.89
N LYS A 232 21.12 8.01 -1.28
CA LYS A 232 20.02 8.41 -0.37
C LYS A 232 19.83 7.44 0.80
N GLY A 233 20.31 6.20 0.66
CA GLY A 233 20.25 5.16 1.70
C GLY A 233 21.42 5.18 2.68
N VAL A 234 22.53 5.86 2.35
CA VAL A 234 23.78 5.81 3.13
C VAL A 234 23.58 6.45 4.51
N GLU A 235 23.95 5.72 5.56
CA GLU A 235 24.06 6.27 6.91
C GLU A 235 25.40 7.00 7.05
N CYS A 236 25.38 8.27 7.48
CA CYS A 236 26.59 9.10 7.55
C CYS A 236 26.59 10.05 8.76
N GLY A 237 27.79 10.51 9.12
CA GLY A 237 28.02 11.54 10.13
C GLY A 237 27.49 11.15 11.50
N LEU A 238 26.48 11.88 12.00
CA LEU A 238 25.87 11.66 13.31
C LEU A 238 25.41 10.22 13.52
N TYR A 239 24.98 9.53 12.47
CA TYR A 239 24.55 8.13 12.56
C TYR A 239 25.70 7.18 12.90
N LEU A 240 26.89 7.43 12.35
CA LEU A 240 28.09 6.62 12.63
C LEU A 240 28.76 7.03 13.94
N MET A 241 28.66 8.32 14.32
CA MET A 241 29.18 8.81 15.60
C MET A 241 28.32 8.41 16.81
N ALA A 242 27.05 8.07 16.58
CA ALA A 242 26.12 7.63 17.60
C ALA A 242 26.47 6.26 18.22
N GLU A 243 27.50 5.56 17.73
CA GLU A 243 28.05 4.36 18.39
C GLU A 243 28.46 4.61 19.85
N ARG A 244 28.59 5.87 20.29
CA ARG A 244 28.92 6.23 21.68
C ARG A 244 27.89 7.09 22.42
N ASP A 245 26.84 7.58 21.77
CA ASP A 245 25.91 8.55 22.36
C ASP A 245 24.45 8.08 22.27
N GLY A 246 23.96 7.50 23.37
CA GLY A 246 22.71 6.73 23.39
C GLY A 246 21.46 7.55 23.05
N ASP A 247 21.43 8.86 23.31
CA ASP A 247 20.22 9.67 23.11
C ASP A 247 19.92 9.99 21.64
N ILE A 248 20.95 10.23 20.83
CA ILE A 248 20.79 10.47 19.38
C ILE A 248 20.40 9.17 18.68
N GLN A 249 21.00 8.05 19.05
CA GLN A 249 20.63 6.72 18.54
C GLN A 249 19.16 6.39 18.88
N ARG A 250 18.72 6.68 20.12
CA ARG A 250 17.34 6.48 20.58
C ARG A 250 16.33 7.28 19.75
N LEU A 251 16.58 8.58 19.55
CA LEU A 251 15.69 9.45 18.78
C LEU A 251 15.63 9.05 17.29
N SER A 252 16.77 8.68 16.73
CA SER A 252 16.88 8.24 15.34
C SER A 252 16.14 6.92 15.11
N CYS A 253 16.35 5.93 15.97
CA CYS A 253 15.63 4.65 15.94
C CYS A 253 14.11 4.86 16.05
N LEU A 254 13.66 5.70 16.98
CA LEU A 254 12.25 6.00 17.16
C LEU A 254 11.64 6.64 15.89
N ASN A 255 12.32 7.61 15.28
CA ASN A 255 11.86 8.26 14.05
C ASN A 255 11.81 7.29 12.86
N ALA A 256 12.79 6.40 12.72
CA ALA A 256 12.80 5.38 11.69
C ALA A 256 11.63 4.40 11.86
N LEU A 257 11.41 3.92 13.09
CA LEU A 257 10.29 3.03 13.43
C LEU A 257 8.94 3.70 13.13
N LEU A 258 8.76 4.96 13.53
CA LEU A 258 7.54 5.72 13.22
C LEU A 258 7.31 5.81 11.71
N LYS A 259 8.35 6.10 10.92
CA LYS A 259 8.25 6.18 9.46
C LYS A 259 7.84 4.84 8.85
N ASP A 260 8.42 3.73 9.30
CA ASP A 260 8.12 2.38 8.83
C ASP A 260 6.69 1.95 9.18
N ILE A 261 6.25 2.23 10.41
CA ILE A 261 4.88 1.98 10.87
C ILE A 261 3.88 2.79 10.03
N THR A 262 4.14 4.08 9.85
CA THR A 262 3.23 4.97 9.10
C THR A 262 3.15 4.54 7.63
N SER A 263 4.28 4.20 7.02
CA SER A 263 4.34 3.71 5.63
C SER A 263 3.59 2.38 5.48
N THR A 264 3.74 1.46 6.45
CA THR A 264 3.02 0.19 6.48
C THR A 264 1.51 0.40 6.49
N MET A 265 1.03 1.35 7.31
CA MET A 265 -0.40 1.70 7.42
C MET A 265 -0.97 2.35 6.16
N VAL A 266 -0.17 3.10 5.41
CA VAL A 266 -0.60 3.78 4.17
C VAL A 266 -0.61 2.83 2.98
N ILE A 267 0.41 1.96 2.85
CA ILE A 267 0.60 1.10 1.68
C ILE A 267 -0.32 -0.12 1.75
N SER A 268 -0.43 -0.73 2.94
CA SER A 268 -1.05 -2.05 3.08
C SER A 268 -2.55 -1.91 3.34
N ARG A 269 -3.37 -2.65 2.58
CA ARG A 269 -4.82 -2.68 2.77
C ARG A 269 -5.33 -3.91 3.52
N ASP A 270 -4.57 -5.00 3.49
CA ASP A 270 -4.88 -6.26 4.17
C ASP A 270 -4.31 -6.24 5.60
N PHE A 271 -5.16 -6.56 6.59
CA PHE A 271 -4.75 -6.64 7.99
C PHE A 271 -3.63 -7.66 8.23
N ARG A 272 -3.61 -8.78 7.50
CA ARG A 272 -2.53 -9.75 7.58
C ARG A 272 -1.19 -9.15 7.20
N GLU A 273 -1.14 -8.41 6.10
CA GLU A 273 0.10 -7.77 5.65
C GLU A 273 0.56 -6.71 6.65
N ILE A 274 -0.38 -5.97 7.25
CA ILE A 274 -0.08 -5.02 8.33
C ILE A 274 0.51 -5.74 9.54
N ALA A 275 -0.12 -6.83 10.01
CA ALA A 275 0.35 -7.59 11.17
C ALA A 275 1.73 -8.22 10.92
N ASP A 276 1.94 -8.82 9.75
CA ASP A 276 3.22 -9.43 9.36
C ASP A 276 4.34 -8.36 9.31
N ARG A 277 4.10 -7.20 8.70
CA ARG A 277 5.07 -6.08 8.65
C ARG A 277 5.35 -5.49 10.03
N LEU A 278 4.33 -5.33 10.87
CA LEU A 278 4.50 -4.83 12.25
C LEU A 278 5.28 -5.83 13.11
N LEU A 279 5.10 -7.14 12.91
CA LEU A 279 5.92 -8.16 13.54
C LEU A 279 7.40 -8.06 13.09
N GLU A 280 7.67 -7.84 11.81
CA GLU A 280 9.04 -7.61 11.32
C GLU A 280 9.68 -6.34 11.89
N ILE A 281 8.89 -5.27 12.09
CA ILE A 281 9.34 -4.06 12.79
C ILE A 281 9.67 -4.38 14.25
N LEU A 282 8.80 -5.12 14.95
CA LEU A 282 9.02 -5.55 16.34
C LEU A 282 10.29 -6.39 16.49
N LYS A 283 10.55 -7.33 15.56
CA LYS A 283 11.75 -8.18 15.57
C LYS A 283 13.07 -7.41 15.52
N ARG A 284 13.09 -6.19 14.97
CA ARG A 284 14.29 -5.34 14.93
C ARG A 284 14.62 -4.73 16.30
N VAL A 285 13.62 -4.63 17.18
CA VAL A 285 13.71 -3.93 18.46
C VAL A 285 13.74 -4.90 19.63
N MET A 286 13.10 -6.06 19.49
CA MET A 286 12.96 -7.05 20.55
C MET A 286 12.84 -8.46 19.94
N PRO A 287 13.11 -9.54 20.70
CA PRO A 287 13.08 -10.91 20.20
C PRO A 287 11.64 -11.43 20.06
N ALA A 288 10.82 -10.74 19.26
CA ALA A 288 9.42 -11.09 19.02
C ALA A 288 9.31 -12.33 18.10
N GLU A 289 8.61 -13.35 18.58
CA GLU A 289 8.32 -14.58 17.85
C GLU A 289 7.01 -14.44 17.05
N ALA A 290 5.97 -13.93 17.71
CA ALA A 290 4.62 -13.85 17.15
C ALA A 290 3.88 -12.62 17.67
N LEU A 291 2.94 -12.15 16.86
CA LEU A 291 2.02 -11.07 17.18
C LEU A 291 0.59 -11.57 16.96
N GLU A 292 -0.18 -11.61 18.03
CA GLU A 292 -1.57 -12.09 18.04
C GLU A 292 -2.49 -11.03 18.67
N PHE A 293 -3.79 -11.14 18.42
CA PHE A 293 -4.77 -10.21 18.98
C PHE A 293 -6.00 -10.95 19.49
N TYR A 294 -6.49 -10.54 20.66
CA TYR A 294 -7.82 -10.88 21.13
C TYR A 294 -8.69 -9.64 21.13
N VAL A 295 -9.85 -9.71 20.48
CA VAL A 295 -10.72 -8.54 20.29
C VAL A 295 -12.16 -8.92 20.59
N GLN A 296 -12.80 -8.18 21.49
CA GLN A 296 -14.21 -8.35 21.84
C GLN A 296 -15.08 -7.48 20.92
N LEU A 297 -16.07 -8.13 20.29
CA LEU A 297 -17.12 -7.50 19.49
C LEU A 297 -18.26 -6.98 20.38
N GLU A 298 -19.18 -6.21 19.81
CA GLU A 298 -20.33 -5.64 20.55
C GLU A 298 -21.30 -6.70 21.09
N ASP A 299 -21.32 -7.90 20.52
CA ASP A 299 -22.15 -9.04 20.96
C ASP A 299 -21.45 -9.94 21.99
N ASP A 300 -20.39 -9.42 22.63
CA ASP A 300 -19.50 -10.12 23.58
C ASP A 300 -18.69 -11.28 22.99
N THR A 301 -18.79 -11.53 21.67
CA THR A 301 -17.94 -12.52 21.00
C THR A 301 -16.50 -12.05 20.98
N VAL A 302 -15.57 -12.92 21.40
CA VAL A 302 -14.13 -12.64 21.30
C VAL A 302 -13.54 -13.33 20.08
N LEU A 303 -12.91 -12.55 19.21
CA LEU A 303 -12.13 -13.02 18.08
C LEU A 303 -10.66 -13.13 18.45
N HIS A 304 -10.03 -14.23 18.06
CA HIS A 304 -8.57 -14.41 18.09
C HIS A 304 -8.02 -14.27 16.67
N LEU A 305 -7.19 -13.24 16.46
CA LEU A 305 -6.50 -12.94 15.21
C LEU A 305 -5.05 -13.37 15.37
N ALA A 306 -4.68 -14.49 14.74
CA ALA A 306 -3.36 -15.09 14.91
C ALA A 306 -2.79 -15.64 13.59
N PRO A 307 -1.46 -15.78 13.47
CA PRO A 307 -0.79 -16.30 12.27
C PRO A 307 -1.34 -17.64 11.76
N GLU A 308 -1.71 -18.55 12.66
CA GLU A 308 -2.23 -19.89 12.35
C GLU A 308 -3.56 -19.81 11.59
N SER A 309 -4.38 -18.81 11.94
CA SER A 309 -5.63 -18.50 11.25
C SER A 309 -5.45 -17.56 10.05
N ARG A 310 -4.20 -17.17 9.72
CA ARG A 310 -3.87 -16.08 8.79
C ARG A 310 -4.60 -14.79 9.14
N TYR A 311 -4.73 -14.50 10.44
CA TYR A 311 -5.48 -13.36 10.98
C TYR A 311 -6.95 -13.29 10.52
N ARG A 312 -7.55 -14.43 10.13
CA ARG A 312 -8.96 -14.46 9.70
C ARG A 312 -9.96 -14.28 10.84
N GLY A 313 -9.53 -14.26 12.10
CA GLY A 313 -10.41 -14.01 13.25
C GLY A 313 -11.32 -15.20 13.51
N VAL A 314 -10.92 -16.04 14.46
CA VAL A 314 -11.69 -17.21 14.88
C VAL A 314 -12.31 -16.91 16.24
N ALA A 315 -13.59 -17.24 16.42
CA ALA A 315 -14.23 -17.14 17.73
C ALA A 315 -13.50 -18.05 18.72
N ALA A 316 -13.00 -17.49 19.81
CA ALA A 316 -12.19 -18.23 20.79
C ALA A 316 -12.46 -17.73 22.20
N SER A 317 -12.28 -18.61 23.18
CA SER A 317 -12.27 -18.22 24.58
C SER A 317 -10.88 -17.71 24.95
N PRO A 318 -10.70 -16.41 25.28
CA PRO A 318 -9.40 -15.88 25.64
C PRO A 318 -8.90 -16.49 26.96
N PRO A 319 -7.58 -16.61 27.18
CA PRO A 319 -7.02 -16.98 28.47
C PRO A 319 -7.54 -16.06 29.59
N ARG A 320 -7.79 -16.61 30.79
CA ARG A 320 -8.35 -15.86 31.96
C ARG A 320 -7.62 -14.55 32.27
N GLN A 321 -6.33 -14.47 31.99
CA GLN A 321 -5.50 -13.30 32.21
C GLN A 321 -5.87 -12.14 31.26
N ILE A 322 -6.22 -12.47 30.01
CA ILE A 322 -6.67 -11.55 28.97
C ILE A 322 -8.17 -11.23 29.16
N SER A 323 -8.98 -12.24 29.50
CA SER A 323 -10.43 -12.04 29.69
C SER A 323 -10.77 -10.96 30.72
N LYS A 324 -9.94 -10.81 31.76
CA LYS A 324 -10.11 -9.80 32.83
C LYS A 324 -9.73 -8.38 32.41
N LEU A 325 -9.09 -8.20 31.25
CA LEU A 325 -8.65 -6.90 30.76
C LEU A 325 -9.73 -6.19 29.94
N PHE A 326 -10.61 -6.96 29.29
CA PHE A 326 -11.73 -6.39 28.56
C PHE A 326 -12.64 -5.55 29.45
N GLY A 327 -13.09 -4.40 28.94
CA GLY A 327 -13.91 -3.44 29.67
C GLY A 327 -13.14 -2.56 30.67
N MET A 328 -11.82 -2.74 30.83
CA MET A 328 -11.00 -1.89 31.70
C MET A 328 -10.83 -0.49 31.10
N THR A 329 -10.93 0.56 31.94
CA THR A 329 -10.71 1.94 31.49
C THR A 329 -9.24 2.27 31.29
N ARG A 330 -8.93 3.27 30.46
CA ARG A 330 -7.55 3.80 30.29
C ARG A 330 -6.91 4.18 31.63
N GLU A 331 -7.65 4.85 32.50
CA GLU A 331 -7.20 5.28 33.83
C GLU A 331 -6.82 4.08 34.71
N ARG A 332 -7.71 3.09 34.82
CA ARG A 332 -7.42 1.86 35.57
C ARG A 332 -6.25 1.07 35.01
N TRP A 333 -6.05 1.11 33.69
CA TRP A 333 -4.89 0.52 33.07
C TRP A 333 -3.60 1.27 33.43
N GLN A 334 -3.61 2.60 33.39
CA GLN A 334 -2.46 3.43 33.78
C GLN A 334 -2.09 3.23 35.25
N GLU A 335 -3.06 3.26 36.16
CA GLU A 335 -2.84 2.97 37.59
C GLU A 335 -2.18 1.60 37.80
N ARG A 336 -2.58 0.60 37.00
CA ARG A 336 -1.99 -0.73 37.04
C ARG A 336 -0.56 -0.76 36.52
N VAL A 337 -0.28 -0.08 35.42
CA VAL A 337 1.08 0.06 34.84
C VAL A 337 2.03 0.74 35.82
N GLU A 338 1.57 1.81 36.49
CA GLU A 338 2.34 2.54 37.49
C GLU A 338 2.60 1.70 38.75
N ARG A 339 1.56 1.06 39.29
CA ARG A 339 1.67 0.22 40.50
C ARG A 339 2.57 -0.99 40.28
N ASP A 340 2.44 -1.64 39.13
CA ASP A 340 3.15 -2.88 38.84
C ASP A 340 4.53 -2.62 38.16
N GLN A 341 4.88 -1.34 37.89
CA GLN A 341 6.10 -0.91 37.17
C GLN A 341 6.35 -1.63 35.82
N MET A 342 5.30 -1.97 35.08
CA MET A 342 5.37 -2.80 33.87
C MET A 342 4.62 -2.19 32.68
N PRO A 343 5.10 -2.29 31.42
CA PRO A 343 4.24 -2.84 30.37
C PRO A 343 4.07 -4.34 30.64
N VAL A 344 2.83 -4.79 30.83
CA VAL A 344 2.49 -6.07 31.47
C VAL A 344 3.15 -7.27 30.76
N THR A 345 4.19 -7.84 31.40
CA THR A 345 4.72 -9.15 31.02
C THR A 345 3.91 -10.23 31.73
N ILE A 346 3.04 -10.96 31.03
CA ILE A 346 2.28 -12.06 31.64
C ILE A 346 3.05 -13.37 31.51
N LYS A 347 3.37 -14.01 32.65
CA LYS A 347 3.70 -15.44 32.66
C LYS A 347 2.44 -16.24 32.36
N ARG A 348 2.45 -17.08 31.32
CA ARG A 348 1.34 -17.98 30.99
C ARG A 348 1.15 -18.98 32.12
N ALA A 349 0.05 -18.90 32.86
CA ALA A 349 -0.19 -19.74 34.04
C ALA A 349 -0.57 -21.21 33.69
N ALA A 350 -0.27 -21.73 32.51
CA ALA A 350 -0.76 -23.04 32.08
C ALA A 350 0.02 -23.72 30.93
N VAL A 351 1.25 -23.32 30.60
CA VAL A 351 2.10 -24.07 29.64
C VAL A 351 3.44 -24.37 30.29
N PRO A 352 3.96 -25.61 30.16
CA PRO A 352 5.18 -26.07 30.82
C PRO A 352 6.48 -25.43 30.27
N ASP A 353 6.38 -24.31 29.56
CA ASP A 353 7.49 -23.65 28.86
C ASP A 353 7.50 -22.17 29.26
N ASP A 354 8.61 -21.67 29.81
CA ASP A 354 8.81 -20.37 30.50
C ASP A 354 8.74 -19.14 29.56
N ARG A 355 7.86 -19.17 28.55
CA ARG A 355 7.68 -18.10 27.55
C ARG A 355 6.99 -16.88 28.18
N ARG A 356 7.59 -15.70 28.01
CA ARG A 356 7.07 -14.40 28.46
C ARG A 356 6.44 -13.65 27.30
N PHE A 357 5.32 -12.97 27.55
CA PHE A 357 4.56 -12.23 26.54
C PHE A 357 4.44 -10.77 26.96
N ILE A 358 4.48 -9.84 26.01
CA ILE A 358 4.06 -8.44 26.24
C ILE A 358 2.61 -8.28 25.83
N LEU A 359 1.83 -7.67 26.72
CA LEU A 359 0.45 -7.26 26.41
C LEU A 359 0.38 -5.77 26.12
N LEU A 360 -0.16 -5.43 24.96
CA LEU A 360 -0.46 -4.06 24.59
C LEU A 360 -1.98 -3.85 24.58
N PRO A 361 -2.48 -2.84 25.31
CA PRO A 361 -3.90 -2.58 25.40
C PRO A 361 -4.41 -1.91 24.11
N LEU A 362 -5.55 -2.37 23.61
CA LEU A 362 -6.24 -1.73 22.49
C LEU A 362 -7.55 -1.13 23.00
N PHE A 363 -7.57 0.18 23.10
CA PHE A 363 -8.74 0.95 23.53
C PHE A 363 -9.54 1.39 22.31
N ARG A 364 -10.85 1.53 22.44
CA ARG A 364 -11.65 2.12 21.37
C ARG A 364 -11.30 3.61 21.25
N ARG A 365 -11.46 4.20 20.06
CA ARG A 365 -11.14 5.63 19.87
C ARG A 365 -12.17 6.55 20.52
N ASP A 366 -13.40 6.09 20.59
CA ASP A 366 -14.62 6.77 21.05
C ASP A 366 -15.13 6.28 22.42
N ALA A 367 -14.50 5.26 22.99
CA ALA A 367 -14.81 4.74 24.33
C ALA A 367 -13.53 4.60 25.15
N GLU A 368 -13.64 4.83 26.46
CA GLU A 368 -12.49 4.69 27.37
C GLU A 368 -12.15 3.24 27.70
N TRP A 369 -12.90 2.27 27.17
CA TRP A 369 -12.82 0.88 27.58
C TRP A 369 -11.96 0.07 26.60
N MET A 370 -11.19 -0.84 27.16
CA MET A 370 -10.39 -1.80 26.40
C MET A 370 -11.30 -2.82 25.72
N TYR A 371 -11.22 -2.87 24.39
CA TYR A 371 -11.97 -3.84 23.58
C TYR A 371 -11.04 -4.89 22.97
N GLY A 372 -9.73 -4.65 22.97
CA GLY A 372 -8.74 -5.58 22.42
C GLY A 372 -7.45 -5.62 23.23
N VAL A 373 -6.69 -6.70 23.04
CA VAL A 373 -5.35 -6.88 23.59
C VAL A 373 -4.48 -7.46 22.48
N ALA A 374 -3.38 -6.78 22.14
CA ALA A 374 -2.33 -7.37 21.33
C ALA A 374 -1.35 -8.13 22.23
N VAL A 375 -0.95 -9.32 21.79
CA VAL A 375 -0.08 -10.25 22.50
C VAL A 375 1.18 -10.44 21.66
N ILE A 376 2.32 -10.04 22.21
CA ILE A 376 3.63 -10.26 21.59
C ILE A 376 4.32 -11.38 22.33
N SER A 377 4.54 -12.50 21.64
CA SER A 377 5.30 -13.65 22.15
C SER A 377 6.80 -13.38 22.00
N LEU A 378 7.60 -13.65 23.03
CA LEU A 378 9.05 -13.43 23.00
C LEU A 378 9.82 -14.76 23.00
N LEU A 379 10.91 -14.80 22.24
CA LEU A 379 11.88 -15.91 22.25
C LEU A 379 12.71 -15.92 23.54
N GLU A 380 13.04 -14.74 24.06
CA GLU A 380 13.94 -14.56 25.20
C GLU A 380 13.45 -13.45 26.14
N ASN A 381 14.02 -13.40 27.34
CA ASN A 381 13.70 -12.36 28.31
C ASN A 381 14.35 -11.03 27.91
N ILE A 382 13.61 -9.94 28.09
CA ILE A 382 14.11 -8.59 27.88
C ILE A 382 13.91 -7.74 29.13
N GLU A 383 14.84 -6.82 29.37
CA GLU A 383 14.66 -5.77 30.36
C GLU A 383 13.81 -4.65 29.76
N THR A 384 12.79 -4.21 30.52
CA THR A 384 11.92 -3.13 30.10
C THR A 384 12.44 -1.80 30.64
N ASP A 385 13.20 -1.07 29.82
CA ASP A 385 13.60 0.29 30.12
C ASP A 385 12.52 1.31 29.68
N ALA A 386 12.76 2.60 29.94
CA ALA A 386 11.85 3.67 29.52
C ALA A 386 11.74 3.78 27.98
N HIS A 387 12.78 3.38 27.26
CA HIS A 387 12.83 3.48 25.80
C HIS A 387 11.93 2.44 25.12
N LEU A 388 12.06 1.18 25.53
CA LEU A 388 11.18 0.10 25.08
C LEU A 388 9.71 0.43 25.41
N ARG A 389 9.43 1.03 26.57
CA ARG A 389 8.07 1.49 26.91
C ARG A 389 7.55 2.50 25.89
N GLN A 390 8.33 3.55 25.60
CA GLN A 390 7.94 4.57 24.62
C GLN A 390 7.74 3.98 23.21
N MET A 391 8.59 3.05 22.79
CA MET A 391 8.42 2.35 21.50
C MET A 391 7.16 1.50 21.48
N LEU A 392 6.89 0.74 22.55
CA LEU A 392 5.70 -0.07 22.68
C LEU A 392 4.42 0.78 22.68
N GLU A 393 4.44 1.98 23.26
CA GLU A 393 3.32 2.93 23.20
C GLU A 393 3.02 3.38 21.76
N GLN A 394 4.06 3.73 21.00
CA GLN A 394 3.90 4.13 19.58
C GLN A 394 3.38 2.98 18.72
N ILE A 395 3.92 1.77 18.92
CA ILE A 395 3.45 0.56 18.21
C ILE A 395 2.02 0.23 18.62
N SER A 396 1.68 0.34 19.92
CA SER A 396 0.33 0.10 20.43
C SER A 396 -0.69 1.01 19.76
N ALA A 397 -0.36 2.30 19.54
CA ALA A 397 -1.25 3.23 18.85
C ALA A 397 -1.51 2.79 17.40
N ALA A 398 -0.49 2.35 16.67
CA ALA A 398 -0.64 1.87 15.31
C ALA A 398 -1.43 0.55 15.22
N LEU A 399 -1.15 -0.40 16.13
CA LEU A 399 -1.90 -1.65 16.24
C LEU A 399 -3.37 -1.39 16.56
N GLN A 400 -3.66 -0.42 17.43
CA GLN A 400 -5.03 -0.03 17.77
C GLN A 400 -5.80 0.42 16.52
N VAL A 401 -5.20 1.29 15.68
CA VAL A 401 -5.82 1.75 14.43
C VAL A 401 -6.01 0.59 13.44
N ALA A 402 -5.01 -0.29 13.31
CA ALA A 402 -5.09 -1.43 12.40
C ALA A 402 -6.20 -2.42 12.79
N VAL A 403 -6.30 -2.75 14.08
CA VAL A 403 -7.30 -3.67 14.62
C VAL A 403 -8.70 -3.05 14.56
N GLU A 404 -8.84 -1.77 14.92
CA GLU A 404 -10.12 -1.06 14.86
C GLU A 404 -10.67 -1.07 13.44
N ARG A 405 -9.82 -0.73 12.46
CA ARG A 405 -10.15 -0.81 11.03
C ARG A 405 -10.64 -2.22 10.66
N GLU A 406 -9.88 -3.26 11.00
CA GLU A 406 -10.25 -4.65 10.68
C GLU A 406 -11.60 -5.06 11.30
N THR A 407 -11.87 -4.68 12.55
CA THR A 407 -13.16 -4.97 13.19
C THR A 407 -14.33 -4.28 12.50
N ILE A 408 -14.17 -3.02 12.07
CA ILE A 408 -15.20 -2.29 11.32
C ILE A 408 -15.44 -2.92 9.95
N TYR A 409 -14.38 -3.31 9.23
CA TYR A 409 -14.55 -4.00 7.95
C TYR A 409 -15.34 -5.31 8.10
N ARG A 410 -15.09 -6.05 9.17
CA ARG A 410 -15.82 -7.30 9.46
C ARG A 410 -17.27 -7.07 9.82
N SER A 411 -17.58 -6.07 10.65
CA SER A 411 -18.96 -5.77 11.01
C SER A 411 -19.78 -5.37 9.78
N ILE A 412 -19.19 -4.56 8.89
CA ILE A 412 -19.79 -4.19 7.60
C ILE A 412 -20.04 -5.42 6.72
N GLU A 413 -19.08 -6.33 6.58
CA GLU A 413 -19.25 -7.51 5.72
C GLU A 413 -20.33 -8.47 6.28
N LEU A 414 -20.39 -8.65 7.61
CA LEU A 414 -21.45 -9.42 8.25
C LEU A 414 -22.83 -8.77 8.07
N GLU A 415 -22.91 -7.45 8.20
CA GLU A 415 -24.15 -6.70 7.97
C GLU A 415 -24.57 -6.78 6.50
N ARG A 416 -23.62 -6.65 5.57
CA ARG A 416 -23.84 -6.82 4.13
C ARG A 416 -24.34 -8.23 3.80
N GLN A 417 -23.78 -9.27 4.40
CA GLN A 417 -24.24 -10.64 4.22
C GLN A 417 -25.68 -10.81 4.74
N LYS A 418 -25.98 -10.31 5.95
CA LYS A 418 -27.34 -10.33 6.51
C LYS A 418 -28.33 -9.55 5.65
N PHE A 419 -27.92 -8.39 5.14
CA PHE A 419 -28.73 -7.56 4.25
C PHE A 419 -28.98 -8.28 2.92
N TYR A 420 -27.95 -8.89 2.35
CA TYR A 420 -28.06 -9.69 1.13
C TYR A 420 -29.05 -10.85 1.33
N GLU A 421 -28.91 -11.65 2.40
CA GLU A 421 -29.83 -12.75 2.71
C GLU A 421 -31.28 -12.30 2.88
N ARG A 422 -31.50 -11.15 3.54
CA ARG A 422 -32.84 -10.53 3.68
C ARG A 422 -33.38 -10.01 2.36
N SER A 423 -32.53 -9.52 1.45
CA SER A 423 -32.96 -8.99 0.16
C SER A 423 -33.38 -10.08 -0.83
N ILE A 424 -32.80 -11.28 -0.72
CA ILE A 424 -33.05 -12.38 -1.65
C ILE A 424 -34.11 -13.38 -1.15
N ARG A 425 -34.58 -13.27 0.10
CA ARG A 425 -35.59 -14.17 0.69
C ARG A 425 -36.86 -13.45 1.07
N ASP A 426 -38.00 -14.10 0.87
CA ASP A 426 -39.31 -13.63 1.31
C ASP A 426 -39.43 -13.76 2.85
N PRO A 427 -39.79 -12.67 3.57
CA PRO A 427 -39.76 -12.66 5.04
C PRO A 427 -40.85 -13.55 5.68
N LEU A 428 -41.93 -13.86 4.97
CA LEU A 428 -42.99 -14.72 5.51
C LEU A 428 -42.64 -16.20 5.37
N THR A 429 -42.09 -16.61 4.22
CA THR A 429 -41.93 -18.02 3.84
C THR A 429 -40.49 -18.53 3.89
N GLY A 430 -39.50 -17.64 3.90
CA GLY A 430 -38.07 -17.97 3.87
C GLY A 430 -37.55 -18.45 2.50
N LEU A 431 -38.44 -18.58 1.50
CA LEU A 431 -38.08 -18.95 0.13
C LEU A 431 -37.42 -17.79 -0.61
N PHE A 432 -36.79 -18.05 -1.75
CA PHE A 432 -36.18 -16.99 -2.55
C PHE A 432 -37.23 -16.05 -3.15
N THR A 433 -36.88 -14.78 -3.37
CA THR A 433 -37.77 -13.80 -4.01
C THR A 433 -37.80 -13.97 -5.52
N ARG A 434 -38.88 -13.50 -6.15
CA ARG A 434 -38.97 -13.41 -7.63
C ARG A 434 -37.78 -12.68 -8.25
N PHE A 435 -37.30 -11.61 -7.62
CA PHE A 435 -36.14 -10.87 -8.11
C PHE A 435 -34.88 -11.75 -8.14
N TYR A 436 -34.61 -12.50 -7.06
CA TYR A 436 -33.48 -13.42 -7.00
C TYR A 436 -33.58 -14.56 -8.02
N MET A 437 -34.81 -15.04 -8.26
CA MET A 437 -35.10 -16.03 -9.29
C MET A 437 -34.71 -15.55 -10.68
N GLU A 438 -35.14 -14.35 -11.08
CA GLU A 438 -34.86 -13.80 -12.42
C GLU A 438 -33.35 -13.57 -12.65
N ASP A 439 -32.63 -13.09 -11.63
CA ASP A 439 -31.15 -12.94 -11.68
C ASP A 439 -30.46 -14.30 -11.82
N THR A 440 -30.90 -15.30 -11.06
CA THR A 440 -30.35 -16.67 -11.13
C THR A 440 -30.63 -17.32 -12.48
N LEU A 441 -31.86 -17.21 -12.99
CA LEU A 441 -32.24 -17.73 -14.31
C LEU A 441 -31.40 -17.12 -15.43
N ARG A 442 -31.08 -15.82 -15.36
CA ARG A 442 -30.21 -15.16 -16.35
C ARG A 442 -28.85 -15.86 -16.47
N ARG A 443 -28.21 -16.16 -15.34
CA ARG A 443 -26.91 -16.86 -15.31
C ARG A 443 -27.03 -18.30 -15.82
N LEU A 444 -28.09 -19.00 -15.40
CA LEU A 444 -28.34 -20.38 -15.85
C LEU A 444 -28.63 -20.46 -17.35
N PHE A 445 -29.35 -19.47 -17.90
CA PHE A 445 -29.70 -19.40 -19.31
C PHE A 445 -28.46 -19.18 -20.18
N GLU A 446 -27.58 -18.27 -19.77
CA GLU A 446 -26.28 -18.05 -20.45
C GLU A 446 -25.42 -19.32 -20.50
N ILE A 447 -25.40 -20.10 -19.42
CA ILE A 447 -24.66 -21.37 -19.37
C ILE A 447 -25.29 -22.41 -20.30
N HIS A 448 -26.62 -22.56 -20.23
CA HIS A 448 -27.38 -23.51 -21.04
C HIS A 448 -27.26 -23.22 -22.54
N ASP A 449 -27.28 -21.95 -22.95
CA ASP A 449 -27.17 -21.55 -24.35
C ASP A 449 -25.76 -21.76 -24.92
N ARG A 450 -24.71 -21.57 -24.11
CA ARG A 450 -23.31 -21.73 -24.55
C ARG A 450 -22.86 -23.19 -24.69
N THR A 451 -23.31 -24.04 -23.79
CA THR A 451 -22.78 -25.41 -23.67
C THR A 451 -23.71 -26.48 -24.24
N GLY A 452 -24.94 -26.10 -24.66
CA GLY A 452 -26.00 -27.06 -24.99
C GLY A 452 -26.37 -27.97 -23.81
N GLY A 453 -25.97 -27.62 -22.59
CA GLY A 453 -25.92 -28.49 -21.43
C GLY A 453 -26.73 -28.00 -20.22
N THR A 454 -26.90 -28.94 -19.27
CA THR A 454 -27.65 -28.87 -18.00
C THR A 454 -29.08 -28.35 -18.13
N PRO A 455 -30.07 -29.23 -18.39
CA PRO A 455 -31.48 -28.86 -18.53
C PRO A 455 -31.97 -28.01 -17.36
N VAL A 456 -32.81 -27.01 -17.64
CA VAL A 456 -33.44 -26.12 -16.65
C VAL A 456 -34.95 -26.28 -16.75
N ALA A 457 -35.64 -26.46 -15.64
CA ALA A 457 -37.08 -26.56 -15.61
C ALA A 457 -37.69 -25.75 -14.47
N LEU A 458 -38.92 -25.29 -14.67
CA LEU A 458 -39.68 -24.49 -13.71
C LEU A 458 -41.00 -25.18 -13.43
N ALA A 459 -41.32 -25.34 -12.15
CA ALA A 459 -42.67 -25.63 -11.68
C ALA A 459 -43.23 -24.37 -11.04
N MET A 460 -44.31 -23.81 -11.59
CA MET A 460 -45.08 -22.72 -10.98
C MET A 460 -46.27 -23.31 -10.24
N LEU A 461 -46.43 -22.94 -8.98
CA LEU A 461 -47.43 -23.51 -8.06
C LEU A 461 -48.34 -22.40 -7.54
N ASP A 462 -49.61 -22.71 -7.36
CA ASP A 462 -50.60 -21.82 -6.77
C ASP A 462 -51.45 -22.56 -5.74
N VAL A 463 -51.72 -21.92 -4.61
CA VAL A 463 -52.55 -22.48 -3.54
C VAL A 463 -54.03 -22.38 -3.93
N ASP A 464 -54.65 -23.54 -4.15
CA ASP A 464 -56.02 -23.61 -4.60
C ASP A 464 -56.97 -22.96 -3.59
N HIS A 465 -57.79 -22.03 -4.08
CA HIS A 465 -58.80 -21.33 -3.29
C HIS A 465 -58.24 -20.52 -2.10
N PHE A 466 -57.01 -20.02 -2.18
CA PHE A 466 -56.38 -19.27 -1.08
C PHE A 466 -57.16 -18.03 -0.65
N LYS A 467 -57.77 -17.28 -1.60
CA LYS A 467 -58.69 -16.18 -1.25
C LYS A 467 -59.83 -16.63 -0.33
N ARG A 468 -60.47 -17.78 -0.61
CA ARG A 468 -61.53 -18.33 0.24
C ARG A 468 -61.00 -18.72 1.63
N ILE A 469 -59.76 -19.20 1.70
CA ILE A 469 -59.10 -19.46 2.98
C ILE A 469 -58.94 -18.15 3.75
N ASN A 470 -58.41 -17.09 3.13
CA ASN A 470 -58.29 -15.78 3.77
C ASN A 470 -59.65 -15.20 4.19
N ASP A 471 -60.67 -15.30 3.34
CA ASP A 471 -62.00 -14.76 3.64
C ASP A 471 -62.67 -15.50 4.81
N GLN A 472 -62.49 -16.82 4.91
CA GLN A 472 -63.12 -17.65 5.94
C GLN A 472 -62.34 -17.67 7.26
N TYR A 473 -61.02 -17.54 7.20
CA TYR A 473 -60.12 -17.81 8.32
C TYR A 473 -59.31 -16.57 8.73
N GLY A 474 -59.25 -15.53 7.90
CA GLY A 474 -58.46 -14.31 8.12
C GLY A 474 -57.01 -14.43 7.67
N HIS A 475 -56.37 -13.30 7.39
CA HIS A 475 -55.02 -13.24 6.81
C HIS A 475 -53.93 -13.94 7.64
N VAL A 476 -54.00 -13.85 8.97
CA VAL A 476 -53.04 -14.53 9.86
C VAL A 476 -53.05 -16.05 9.62
N ARG A 477 -54.21 -16.62 9.31
CA ARG A 477 -54.36 -18.06 9.01
C ARG A 477 -53.88 -18.38 7.60
N GLY A 478 -54.12 -17.50 6.64
CA GLY A 478 -53.51 -17.60 5.30
C GLY A 478 -51.98 -17.61 5.35
N ASP A 479 -51.39 -16.78 6.20
CA ASP A 479 -49.93 -16.73 6.39
C ASP A 479 -49.35 -18.05 6.91
N GLU A 480 -50.05 -18.73 7.83
CA GLU A 480 -49.66 -20.07 8.29
C GLU A 480 -49.73 -21.12 7.18
N VAL A 481 -50.75 -21.03 6.32
CA VAL A 481 -50.86 -21.87 5.13
C VAL A 481 -49.66 -21.67 4.21
N LEU A 482 -49.30 -20.41 3.93
CA LEU A 482 -48.15 -20.09 3.09
C LEU A 482 -46.83 -20.57 3.69
N ARG A 483 -46.62 -20.39 5.01
CA ARG A 483 -45.46 -20.95 5.72
C ARG A 483 -45.38 -22.46 5.62
N ARG A 484 -46.52 -23.15 5.74
CA ARG A 484 -46.56 -24.61 5.68
C ARG A 484 -46.29 -25.13 4.27
N VAL A 485 -46.87 -24.51 3.25
CA VAL A 485 -46.61 -24.83 1.84
C VAL A 485 -45.12 -24.62 1.54
N ALA A 486 -44.58 -23.46 1.91
CA ALA A 486 -43.17 -23.14 1.74
C ALA A 486 -42.24 -24.16 2.42
N TYR A 487 -42.55 -24.55 3.65
CA TYR A 487 -41.80 -25.59 4.35
C TYR A 487 -41.79 -26.92 3.59
N VAL A 488 -42.93 -27.35 3.04
CA VAL A 488 -43.00 -28.60 2.27
C VAL A 488 -42.19 -28.49 0.97
N ILE A 489 -42.24 -27.34 0.28
CA ILE A 489 -41.42 -27.07 -0.90
C ILE A 489 -39.93 -27.14 -0.54
N GLN A 490 -39.51 -26.47 0.52
CA GLN A 490 -38.12 -26.43 0.96
C GLN A 490 -37.57 -27.81 1.38
N MET A 491 -38.40 -28.64 2.00
CA MET A 491 -38.02 -30.00 2.41
C MET A 491 -37.97 -30.99 1.23
N ASP A 492 -38.68 -30.73 0.12
CA ASP A 492 -38.62 -31.55 -1.09
C ASP A 492 -37.53 -31.09 -2.07
N ALA A 493 -37.11 -29.82 -1.98
CA ALA A 493 -36.05 -29.22 -2.78
C ALA A 493 -34.67 -29.79 -2.41
N ARG A 494 -33.86 -30.05 -3.44
CA ARG A 494 -32.45 -30.47 -3.30
C ARG A 494 -31.54 -29.26 -3.11
N ALA A 495 -30.29 -29.50 -2.71
CA ALA A 495 -29.29 -28.43 -2.53
C ALA A 495 -29.02 -27.59 -3.80
N GLY A 496 -29.38 -28.08 -4.99
CA GLY A 496 -29.27 -27.36 -6.26
C GLY A 496 -30.59 -26.79 -6.80
N ASP A 497 -31.72 -27.04 -6.13
CA ASP A 497 -33.02 -26.52 -6.58
C ASP A 497 -33.27 -25.13 -5.97
N LEU A 498 -34.01 -24.28 -6.70
CA LEU A 498 -34.35 -22.92 -6.25
C LEU A 498 -35.85 -22.82 -5.93
N PRO A 499 -36.26 -22.97 -4.66
CA PRO A 499 -37.63 -22.73 -4.25
C PRO A 499 -37.88 -21.23 -4.04
N VAL A 500 -38.90 -20.70 -4.71
CA VAL A 500 -39.16 -19.26 -4.87
C VAL A 500 -40.59 -18.94 -4.44
N ARG A 501 -40.81 -17.76 -3.87
CA ARG A 501 -42.13 -17.14 -3.76
C ARG A 501 -42.27 -16.06 -4.83
N LEU A 502 -43.25 -16.23 -5.71
CA LEU A 502 -43.48 -15.37 -6.87
C LEU A 502 -44.41 -14.20 -6.56
N GLY A 503 -45.37 -14.43 -5.65
CA GLY A 503 -46.41 -13.46 -5.32
C GLY A 503 -47.16 -13.81 -4.03
N GLY A 504 -48.41 -13.36 -3.93
CA GLY A 504 -49.25 -13.53 -2.74
C GLY A 504 -49.43 -14.99 -2.34
N GLU A 505 -49.92 -15.81 -3.26
CA GLU A 505 -50.22 -17.24 -3.09
C GLU A 505 -49.46 -18.16 -4.07
N GLU A 506 -48.51 -17.58 -4.80
CA GLU A 506 -47.78 -18.20 -5.90
C GLU A 506 -46.34 -18.55 -5.51
N PHE A 507 -45.92 -19.76 -5.88
CA PHE A 507 -44.61 -20.32 -5.61
C PHE A 507 -43.97 -20.82 -6.91
N GLY A 508 -42.65 -20.95 -6.89
CA GLY A 508 -41.84 -21.51 -7.96
C GLY A 508 -40.86 -22.54 -7.43
N LEU A 509 -40.51 -23.52 -8.25
CA LEU A 509 -39.36 -24.40 -8.02
C LEU A 509 -38.58 -24.50 -9.33
N ILE A 510 -37.36 -23.96 -9.34
CA ILE A 510 -36.43 -24.17 -10.45
C ILE A 510 -35.58 -25.40 -10.13
N VAL A 511 -35.49 -26.29 -11.11
CA VAL A 511 -34.68 -27.51 -11.05
C VAL A 511 -33.67 -27.45 -12.18
N VAL A 512 -32.43 -27.84 -11.89
CA VAL A 512 -31.33 -27.86 -12.86
C VAL A 512 -30.73 -29.26 -12.98
N GLY A 513 -30.21 -29.58 -14.16
CA GLY A 513 -29.56 -30.85 -14.47
C GLY A 513 -30.53 -31.95 -14.88
N GLU A 514 -30.08 -33.21 -14.80
CA GLU A 514 -30.90 -34.38 -15.16
C GLU A 514 -32.32 -34.38 -14.55
N PRO A 515 -32.52 -33.96 -13.28
CA PRO A 515 -33.86 -33.95 -12.68
C PRO A 515 -34.85 -32.97 -13.34
N ALA A 516 -34.36 -31.95 -14.04
CA ALA A 516 -35.22 -31.01 -14.76
C ALA A 516 -35.99 -31.70 -15.90
N MET A 517 -35.45 -32.79 -16.46
CA MET A 517 -36.14 -33.62 -17.45
C MET A 517 -37.36 -34.35 -16.86
N GLU A 518 -37.42 -34.51 -15.53
CA GLU A 518 -38.51 -35.16 -14.80
C GLU A 518 -39.32 -34.17 -13.94
N ILE A 519 -39.31 -32.88 -14.29
CA ILE A 519 -39.98 -31.82 -13.51
C ILE A 519 -41.45 -32.11 -13.21
N ALA A 520 -42.18 -32.76 -14.13
CA ALA A 520 -43.58 -33.13 -13.94
C ALA A 520 -43.75 -34.16 -12.80
N SER A 521 -42.84 -35.12 -12.68
CA SER A 521 -42.82 -36.11 -11.60
C SER A 521 -42.46 -35.48 -10.25
N ILE A 522 -41.52 -34.54 -10.25
CA ILE A 522 -41.16 -33.74 -9.06
C ILE A 522 -42.36 -32.91 -8.60
N ALA A 523 -43.02 -32.21 -9.53
CA ALA A 523 -44.22 -31.45 -9.28
C ALA A 523 -45.35 -32.33 -8.71
N GLU A 524 -45.58 -33.52 -9.26
CA GLU A 524 -46.64 -34.41 -8.79
C GLU A 524 -46.37 -34.93 -7.37
N ARG A 525 -45.11 -35.25 -7.07
CA ARG A 525 -44.68 -35.61 -5.70
C ARG A 525 -44.95 -34.45 -4.74
N LEU A 526 -44.57 -33.24 -5.11
CA LEU A 526 -44.77 -32.04 -4.29
C LEU A 526 -46.27 -31.75 -4.06
N ARG A 527 -47.08 -31.87 -5.10
CA ARG A 527 -48.56 -31.77 -5.03
C ARG A 527 -49.14 -32.77 -4.03
N GLN A 528 -48.74 -34.03 -4.11
CA GLN A 528 -49.22 -35.08 -3.21
C GLN A 528 -48.78 -34.82 -1.76
N LYS A 529 -47.54 -34.40 -1.54
CA LYS A 529 -47.04 -34.04 -0.20
C LYS A 529 -47.82 -32.87 0.41
N ILE A 530 -48.12 -31.84 -0.37
CA ILE A 530 -48.90 -30.69 0.10
C ILE A 530 -50.36 -31.10 0.38
N ALA A 531 -50.98 -31.90 -0.50
CA ALA A 531 -52.33 -32.41 -0.27
C ALA A 531 -52.44 -33.32 0.96
N ALA A 532 -51.36 -34.03 1.30
CA ALA A 532 -51.26 -34.87 2.49
C ALA A 532 -50.87 -34.10 3.77
N ALA A 533 -50.39 -32.85 3.63
CA ALA A 533 -49.96 -32.05 4.77
C ALA A 533 -51.13 -31.78 5.72
N ARG A 534 -50.97 -32.24 6.97
CA ARG A 534 -51.93 -31.96 8.05
C ARG A 534 -51.52 -30.70 8.80
N PHE A 535 -52.52 -29.89 9.13
CA PHE A 535 -52.40 -28.74 10.01
C PHE A 535 -52.77 -29.15 11.44
N SER A 536 -51.99 -28.69 12.42
CA SER A 536 -52.17 -28.98 13.85
C SER A 536 -52.87 -27.82 14.59
N GLY A 537 -53.35 -28.05 15.81
CA GLY A 537 -53.94 -27.00 16.66
C GLY A 537 -55.33 -26.57 16.19
N THR A 538 -55.65 -25.28 16.28
CA THR A 538 -56.93 -24.66 15.84
C THR A 538 -57.26 -24.81 14.35
N PHE A 539 -56.39 -25.48 13.60
CA PHE A 539 -56.43 -25.68 12.15
C PHE A 539 -56.61 -27.14 11.76
N SER A 540 -56.85 -28.01 12.76
CA SER A 540 -57.10 -29.43 12.57
C SER A 540 -58.30 -29.65 11.64
N GLY A 541 -58.06 -30.24 10.46
CA GLY A 541 -59.09 -30.55 9.47
C GLY A 541 -59.03 -29.74 8.18
N LEU A 542 -58.25 -28.65 8.13
CA LEU A 542 -58.01 -27.91 6.89
C LEU A 542 -57.25 -28.80 5.89
N ARG A 543 -57.78 -28.92 4.67
CA ARG A 543 -57.11 -29.59 3.54
C ARG A 543 -56.81 -28.56 2.49
N ILE A 544 -55.55 -28.53 2.05
CA ILE A 544 -55.07 -27.55 1.09
C ILE A 544 -54.51 -28.32 -0.09
N THR A 545 -54.88 -27.88 -1.28
CA THR A 545 -54.35 -28.43 -2.52
C THR A 545 -53.65 -27.32 -3.27
N ILE A 546 -52.81 -27.71 -4.21
CA ILE A 546 -52.11 -26.79 -5.09
C ILE A 546 -52.29 -27.25 -6.53
N SER A 547 -52.37 -26.29 -7.44
CA SER A 547 -52.26 -26.52 -8.86
C SER A 547 -50.83 -26.19 -9.31
N ILE A 548 -50.27 -26.97 -10.24
CA ILE A 548 -48.89 -26.78 -10.71
C ILE A 548 -48.82 -26.78 -12.24
N GLY A 549 -48.16 -25.77 -12.79
CA GLY A 549 -47.73 -25.73 -14.19
C GLY A 549 -46.23 -26.00 -14.29
N THR A 550 -45.81 -26.84 -15.23
CA THR A 550 -44.38 -27.14 -15.44
C THR A 550 -43.94 -26.82 -16.86
N ALA A 551 -42.72 -26.31 -17.01
CA ALA A 551 -42.07 -26.11 -18.30
C ALA A 551 -40.58 -26.43 -18.22
N GLN A 552 -40.05 -27.10 -19.24
CA GLN A 552 -38.61 -27.25 -19.48
C GLN A 552 -38.13 -26.16 -20.43
N ARG A 553 -37.03 -25.51 -20.08
CA ARG A 553 -36.49 -24.40 -20.86
C ARG A 553 -36.05 -24.87 -22.25
N GLN A 554 -36.40 -24.13 -23.28
CA GLN A 554 -35.91 -24.34 -24.63
C GLN A 554 -34.63 -23.53 -24.88
N VAL A 555 -33.73 -24.02 -25.73
CA VAL A 555 -32.48 -23.31 -26.07
C VAL A 555 -32.82 -21.98 -26.76
N GLY A 556 -32.20 -20.88 -26.32
CA GLY A 556 -32.48 -19.54 -26.85
C GLY A 556 -33.79 -18.92 -26.37
N GLU A 557 -34.53 -19.59 -25.48
CA GLU A 557 -35.75 -19.06 -24.90
C GLU A 557 -35.45 -17.93 -23.90
N SER A 558 -36.23 -16.85 -23.98
CA SER A 558 -36.16 -15.72 -23.05
C SER A 558 -36.78 -16.07 -21.69
N ILE A 559 -36.31 -15.43 -20.62
CA ILE A 559 -36.86 -15.64 -19.27
C ILE A 559 -38.38 -15.38 -19.22
N PRO A 560 -38.91 -14.28 -19.81
CA PRO A 560 -40.36 -14.05 -19.83
C PRO A 560 -41.13 -15.17 -20.53
N GLY A 561 -40.65 -15.65 -21.69
CA GLY A 561 -41.32 -16.74 -22.43
C GLY A 561 -41.32 -18.06 -21.66
N PHE A 562 -40.23 -18.36 -20.98
CA PHE A 562 -40.12 -19.55 -20.12
C PHE A 562 -41.11 -19.53 -18.95
N ILE A 563 -41.23 -18.39 -18.26
CA ILE A 563 -42.19 -18.21 -17.17
C ILE A 563 -43.61 -18.26 -17.70
N GLU A 564 -43.90 -17.60 -18.82
CA GLU A 564 -45.22 -17.59 -19.45
C GLU A 564 -45.71 -19.00 -19.82
N ARG A 565 -44.83 -19.88 -20.34
CA ARG A 565 -45.22 -21.27 -20.62
C ARG A 565 -45.58 -22.06 -19.36
N ALA A 566 -44.82 -21.88 -18.28
CA ALA A 566 -45.15 -22.52 -17.00
C ALA A 566 -46.46 -21.97 -16.42
N ASP A 567 -46.72 -20.66 -16.56
CA ASP A 567 -47.95 -20.01 -16.11
C ASP A 567 -49.18 -20.48 -16.91
N LEU A 568 -49.07 -20.58 -18.24
CA LEU A 568 -50.13 -21.14 -19.08
C LEU A 568 -50.46 -22.59 -18.70
N ALA A 569 -49.45 -23.39 -18.35
CA ALA A 569 -49.67 -24.74 -17.85
C ALA A 569 -50.36 -24.73 -16.47
N LEU A 570 -50.00 -23.80 -15.58
CA LEU A 570 -50.65 -23.62 -14.28
C LEU A 570 -52.11 -23.19 -14.44
N TYR A 571 -52.40 -22.28 -15.37
CA TYR A 571 -53.74 -21.86 -15.71
C TYR A 571 -54.61 -23.04 -16.21
N ARG A 572 -54.05 -23.92 -17.06
CA ARG A 572 -54.72 -25.16 -17.47
C ARG A 572 -55.01 -26.07 -16.27
N ALA A 573 -54.07 -26.22 -15.34
CA ALA A 573 -54.27 -27.01 -14.12
C ALA A 573 -55.45 -26.47 -13.27
N LYS A 574 -55.53 -25.13 -13.12
CA LYS A 574 -56.63 -24.46 -12.41
C LYS A 574 -57.99 -24.69 -13.11
N ASN A 575 -58.05 -24.56 -14.42
CA ASN A 575 -59.30 -24.69 -15.19
C ASN A 575 -59.81 -26.12 -15.34
N GLN A 576 -58.91 -27.11 -15.33
CA GLN A 576 -59.32 -28.52 -15.46
C GLN A 576 -59.82 -29.14 -14.15
N GLY A 577 -59.97 -28.35 -13.09
CA GLY A 577 -60.52 -28.80 -11.81
C GLY A 577 -59.53 -28.76 -10.64
N ARG A 578 -58.41 -28.03 -10.76
CA ARG A 578 -57.41 -27.81 -9.72
C ARG A 578 -56.76 -29.10 -9.20
N ASN A 579 -55.92 -28.98 -8.16
CA ASN A 579 -55.23 -30.09 -7.50
C ASN A 579 -54.55 -31.07 -8.49
N ARG A 580 -53.82 -30.53 -9.46
CA ARG A 580 -53.17 -31.30 -10.53
C ARG A 580 -51.93 -30.62 -11.07
N VAL A 581 -51.14 -31.39 -11.79
CA VAL A 581 -49.99 -30.90 -12.57
C VAL A 581 -50.36 -30.89 -14.05
N CYS A 582 -50.03 -29.80 -14.74
CA CYS A 582 -50.04 -29.73 -16.20
C CYS A 582 -48.64 -29.37 -16.70
N SER A 583 -48.23 -29.92 -17.84
CA SER A 583 -46.95 -29.63 -18.47
C SER A 583 -47.16 -28.83 -19.76
N ALA A 584 -46.28 -27.86 -20.00
CA ALA A 584 -46.18 -27.13 -21.26
C ALA A 584 -45.58 -27.99 -22.38
N ASP A 585 -44.85 -29.07 -22.03
CA ASP A 585 -44.03 -29.85 -22.96
C ASP A 585 -44.73 -31.12 -23.47
N THR A 586 -45.91 -31.46 -22.94
CA THR A 586 -46.71 -32.60 -23.42
C THR A 586 -47.53 -32.21 -24.66
N ASN A 587 -47.22 -32.86 -25.80
CA ASN A 587 -47.92 -32.76 -27.08
C ASN A 587 -49.44 -32.99 -26.97
N GLY A 588 -50.20 -31.90 -26.99
CA GLY A 588 -51.41 -31.79 -27.80
C GLY A 588 -51.10 -30.78 -28.90
N ALA A 589 -51.32 -31.14 -30.16
CA ALA A 589 -51.02 -30.34 -31.35
C ALA A 589 -51.43 -28.86 -31.20
N PRO A 590 -50.71 -27.90 -31.85
CA PRO A 590 -51.06 -26.49 -31.82
C PRO A 590 -52.36 -26.24 -32.62
N GLY A 591 -53.49 -26.47 -31.98
CA GLY A 591 -54.80 -26.02 -32.45
C GLY A 591 -54.97 -24.55 -32.07
N GLN A 592 -54.98 -23.70 -33.10
CA GLN A 592 -55.54 -22.35 -33.14
C GLN A 592 -56.34 -21.92 -31.89
N TRP A 593 -55.77 -21.04 -31.08
CA TRP A 593 -56.56 -20.12 -30.25
C TRP A 593 -55.84 -18.77 -30.22
N MET A 594 -55.96 -18.02 -31.32
CA MET A 594 -55.93 -16.56 -31.21
C MET A 594 -57.22 -16.18 -30.49
N LEU A 595 -57.11 -15.70 -29.25
CA LEU A 595 -58.15 -14.91 -28.62
C LEU A 595 -57.62 -13.50 -28.41
N HIS A 596 -58.35 -12.60 -29.07
CA HIS A 596 -58.29 -11.16 -29.02
C HIS A 596 -58.22 -10.62 -27.59
N PHE A 597 -57.34 -9.64 -27.38
CA PHE A 597 -57.49 -8.64 -26.34
C PHE A 597 -57.95 -7.34 -27.01
N ASP A 598 -59.18 -6.93 -26.69
CA ASP A 598 -59.51 -5.52 -26.44
C ASP A 598 -59.42 -5.30 -24.93
#